data_AF-A0A087FZX6-F1
#
_entry.id   AF-A0A087FZX6-F1
#
_cell.length_a   1.000
_cell.length_b   1.000
_cell.length_c   1.000
_cell.angle_alpha   90.00
_cell.angle_beta   90.00
_cell.angle_gamma   90.00
#
_symmetry.space_group_name_H-M   'P 1'
#
loop_
_entity.id
_entity.type
_entity.pdbx_description
1 polymer ?
#
loop_
_entity_poly.entity_id
_entity_poly.type
_entity_poly.pdbx_seq_one_letter_code
_entity_poly.pdbx_strand_id
1 'polypeptide(L)'
;MVEELLKEFDNVCTLRVRMPISSDLTNPRNFITKISRYNKVVNIPNSMTVLDELLPISIEMAKRNLKGIWNFTNPGVVSHNEILEMYRDYINPDFKWAN
;
A
#
# COMPACT_ATOMS: atom_id res chain seq x y z
N MET A 1 -17.58 8.22 6.84
CA MET A 1 -18.59 9.15 6.30
C MET A 1 -18.84 8.94 4.80
N VAL A 2 -17.85 9.12 3.91
CA VAL A 2 -18.09 8.90 2.46
C VAL A 2 -18.34 7.44 2.10
N GLU A 3 -17.55 6.50 2.63
CA GLU A 3 -17.73 5.07 2.33
C GLU A 3 -19.13 4.53 2.70
N GLU A 4 -19.69 4.98 3.82
CA GLU A 4 -21.06 4.62 4.23
C GLU A 4 -22.10 5.16 3.25
N LEU A 5 -21.93 6.39 2.75
CA LEU A 5 -22.82 6.96 1.74
C LEU A 5 -22.73 6.20 0.41
N LEU A 6 -21.56 5.66 0.06
CA LEU A 6 -21.36 4.90 -1.17
C LEU A 6 -22.05 3.53 -1.15
N LYS A 7 -22.47 3.03 0.02
CA LYS A 7 -23.24 1.77 0.12
C LYS A 7 -24.62 1.86 -0.52
N GLU A 8 -25.19 3.05 -0.61
CA GLU A 8 -26.50 3.28 -1.25
C GLU A 8 -26.44 3.15 -2.79
N PHE A 9 -25.25 2.99 -3.36
CA PHE A 9 -25.04 2.90 -4.81
C PHE A 9 -24.61 1.48 -5.22
N ASP A 10 -25.57 0.67 -5.68
CA ASP A 10 -25.36 -0.72 -6.13
C ASP A 10 -24.44 -0.89 -7.35
N ASN A 11 -24.00 0.20 -7.96
CA ASN A 11 -23.08 0.22 -9.09
C ASN A 11 -21.64 0.60 -8.70
N VAL A 12 -21.38 0.93 -7.44
CA VAL A 12 -20.06 1.38 -6.98
C VAL A 12 -19.21 0.21 -6.48
N CYS A 13 -17.93 0.23 -6.84
CA CYS A 13 -16.90 -0.65 -6.28
C CYS A 13 -15.91 0.20 -5.48
N THR A 14 -15.94 0.08 -4.15
CA THR A 14 -15.08 0.83 -3.24
C THR A 14 -13.86 0.00 -2.86
N LEU A 15 -12.67 0.46 -3.24
CA LEU A 15 -11.40 -0.22 -2.95
C LEU A 15 -10.69 0.46 -1.78
N ARG A 16 -10.51 -0.26 -0.66
CA ARG A 16 -9.79 0.23 0.52
C ARG A 16 -8.30 0.01 0.36
N VAL A 17 -7.63 1.00 -0.22
CA VAL A 17 -6.17 1.05 -0.34
C VAL A 17 -5.55 1.50 0.98
N ARG A 18 -4.47 0.83 1.39
CA ARG A 18 -3.63 1.25 2.54
C ARG A 18 -2.17 1.34 2.12
N MET A 19 -1.49 2.41 2.55
CA MET A 19 -0.04 2.60 2.41
C MET A 19 0.49 2.13 1.04
N PRO A 20 0.16 2.86 -0.05
CA PRO A 20 0.47 2.41 -1.40
C PRO A 20 1.98 2.37 -1.65
N ILE A 21 2.42 1.25 -2.22
CA ILE A 21 3.79 0.98 -2.64
C ILE A 21 3.81 0.83 -4.15
N SER A 22 4.78 1.44 -4.81
CA SER A 22 5.04 1.26 -6.24
C SER A 22 6.47 0.83 -6.49
N SER A 23 6.73 0.24 -7.66
CA SER A 23 8.08 -0.05 -8.15
C SER A 23 8.93 1.21 -8.32
N ASP A 24 8.32 2.35 -8.66
CA ASP A 24 9.00 3.64 -8.70
C ASP A 24 9.25 4.21 -7.29
N LEU A 25 10.51 4.12 -6.85
CA LEU A 25 10.99 4.65 -5.56
C LEU A 25 11.32 6.15 -5.59
N THR A 26 11.26 6.81 -6.75
CA THR A 26 11.50 8.26 -6.85
C THR A 26 10.28 9.07 -6.42
N ASN A 27 9.10 8.46 -6.50
CA ASN A 27 7.84 9.11 -6.19
C ASN A 27 7.69 9.39 -4.68
N PRO A 28 7.51 10.66 -4.27
CA PRO A 28 7.37 11.02 -2.85
C PRO A 28 6.08 10.50 -2.19
N ARG A 29 5.11 10.02 -2.98
CA ARG A 29 3.88 9.39 -2.45
C ARG A 29 4.08 7.93 -2.08
N ASN A 30 5.12 7.28 -2.63
CA ASN A 30 5.44 5.88 -2.33
C ASN A 30 5.77 5.73 -0.85
N PHE A 31 5.13 4.75 -0.22
CA PHE A 31 5.33 4.48 1.20
C PHE A 31 6.79 4.16 1.54
N ILE A 32 7.48 3.36 0.71
CA ILE A 32 8.90 3.01 0.93
C ILE A 32 9.76 4.28 0.98
N THR A 33 9.58 5.18 0.01
CA THR A 33 10.33 6.45 -0.08
C THR A 33 10.04 7.40 1.07
N LYS A 34 8.84 7.35 1.65
CA LYS A 34 8.50 8.14 2.84
C LYS A 34 9.25 7.64 4.06
N ILE A 35 9.16 6.34 4.34
CA ILE A 35 9.75 5.78 5.57
C ILE A 35 11.28 5.77 5.52
N SER A 36 11.88 5.66 4.34
CA SER A 36 13.35 5.76 4.19
C SER A 36 13.89 7.17 4.44
N ARG A 37 13.04 8.19 4.43
CA ARG A 37 13.42 9.59 4.68
C ARG A 37 13.12 10.07 6.10
N TYR A 38 12.44 9.27 6.92
CA TYR A 38 12.10 9.66 8.28
C TYR A 38 13.29 9.50 9.22
N ASN A 39 13.45 10.45 10.15
CA ASN A 39 14.51 10.40 11.15
C ASN A 39 14.30 9.26 12.17
N LYS A 40 13.05 8.93 12.45
CA LYS A 40 12.63 7.86 13.36
C LYS A 40 11.41 7.15 12.79
N VAL A 41 11.34 5.84 12.98
CA VAL A 41 10.30 5.00 12.38
C VAL A 41 9.66 4.11 13.44
N VAL A 42 8.33 4.08 13.44
CA VAL A 42 7.57 3.18 14.31
C VAL A 42 7.53 1.78 13.71
N ASN A 43 7.75 0.75 14.53
CA ASN A 43 7.73 -0.63 14.05
C ASN A 43 6.39 -1.32 14.33
N ILE A 44 5.37 -1.05 13.49
CA ILE A 44 4.03 -1.63 13.62
C ILE A 44 3.65 -2.39 12.35
N PRO A 45 3.20 -3.66 12.46
CA PRO A 45 2.74 -4.44 11.30
C PRO A 45 1.46 -3.85 10.72
N ASN A 46 1.43 -3.67 9.39
CA ASN A 46 0.28 -3.14 8.67
C ASN A 46 0.06 -3.88 7.35
N SER A 47 -1.19 -3.93 6.91
CA SER A 47 -1.53 -4.35 5.54
C SER A 47 -1.20 -3.23 4.56
N MET A 48 -0.52 -3.58 3.47
CA MET A 48 -0.01 -2.66 2.45
C MET A 48 -0.64 -2.96 1.09
N THR A 49 -0.57 -1.99 0.18
CA THR A 49 -1.08 -2.13 -1.19
C THR A 49 0.08 -2.01 -2.17
N VAL A 50 0.46 -3.11 -2.81
CA VAL A 50 1.42 -3.10 -3.92
C VAL A 50 0.68 -2.74 -5.20
N LEU A 51 0.85 -1.50 -5.65
CA LEU A 51 0.08 -0.93 -6.76
C LEU A 51 0.35 -1.65 -8.08
N ASP A 52 1.59 -2.03 -8.35
CA ASP A 52 1.98 -2.70 -9.60
C ASP A 52 1.23 -4.03 -9.81
N GLU A 53 0.85 -4.71 -8.73
CA GLU A 53 0.06 -5.95 -8.77
C GLU A 53 -1.45 -5.67 -8.68
N LEU A 54 -1.86 -4.81 -7.76
CA LEU A 54 -3.28 -4.59 -7.46
C LEU A 54 -3.97 -3.67 -8.47
N LEU A 55 -3.30 -2.71 -9.11
CA LEU A 55 -3.94 -1.87 -10.12
C LEU A 55 -4.43 -2.67 -11.35
N PRO A 56 -3.65 -3.62 -11.91
CA PRO A 56 -4.19 -4.52 -12.92
C PRO A 56 -5.42 -5.31 -12.45
N ILE A 57 -5.44 -5.74 -11.18
CA ILE A 57 -6.60 -6.45 -10.62
C ILE A 57 -7.83 -5.55 -10.56
N SER A 58 -7.70 -4.26 -10.21
CA SER A 58 -8.86 -3.35 -10.17
C SER A 58 -9.51 -3.17 -11.55
N ILE A 59 -8.71 -3.21 -12.63
CA ILE A 59 -9.22 -3.20 -14.00
C ILE A 59 -10.01 -4.48 -14.28
N GLU A 60 -9.51 -5.65 -13.84
CA GLU A 60 -10.23 -6.92 -13.98
C GLU A 60 -11.52 -6.96 -13.13
N MET A 61 -11.52 -6.36 -11.94
CA MET A 61 -12.72 -6.19 -11.12
C MET A 61 -13.79 -5.38 -11.85
N ALA A 62 -13.39 -4.30 -12.53
CA ALA A 62 -14.29 -3.49 -13.35
C ALA A 62 -14.85 -4.29 -14.53
N LYS A 63 -14.03 -5.03 -15.28
CA LYS A 63 -14.48 -5.90 -16.38
C LYS A 63 -15.48 -6.96 -15.91
N ARG A 64 -15.32 -7.47 -14.69
CA ARG A 64 -16.20 -8.47 -14.06
C ARG A 64 -17.43 -7.85 -13.38
N ASN A 65 -17.62 -6.53 -13.47
CA ASN A 65 -18.70 -5.80 -12.81
C ASN A 65 -18.79 -6.07 -11.30
N LEU A 66 -17.64 -6.23 -10.63
CA LEU A 66 -17.61 -6.37 -9.18
C LEU A 66 -18.03 -5.04 -8.52
N LYS A 67 -18.76 -5.15 -7.42
CA LYS A 67 -19.40 -4.04 -6.71
C LYS A 67 -19.19 -4.19 -5.21
N GLY A 68 -19.60 -3.19 -4.44
CA GLY A 68 -19.48 -3.19 -2.99
C GLY A 68 -18.06 -2.84 -2.51
N ILE A 69 -17.75 -3.20 -1.27
CA ILE A 69 -16.52 -2.77 -0.59
C ILE A 69 -15.50 -3.91 -0.56
N TRP A 70 -14.28 -3.61 -0.98
CA TRP A 70 -13.17 -4.56 -1.01
C TRP A 70 -12.00 -4.03 -0.19
N ASN A 71 -11.50 -4.86 0.74
CA ASN A 71 -10.21 -4.61 1.38
C ASN A 71 -9.12 -4.83 0.34
N PHE A 72 -8.52 -3.74 -0.15
CA PHE A 72 -7.68 -3.75 -1.33
C PHE A 72 -6.20 -3.63 -0.94
N THR A 73 -5.76 -4.62 -0.17
CA THR A 73 -4.38 -4.77 0.31
C THR A 73 -3.90 -6.19 0.02
N ASN A 74 -2.59 -6.36 -0.12
CA ASN A 74 -2.02 -7.69 -0.24
C ASN A 74 -2.30 -8.51 1.04
N PRO A 75 -2.48 -9.85 0.92
CA PRO A 75 -2.63 -10.71 2.09
C PRO A 75 -1.43 -10.63 3.03
N GLY A 76 -1.69 -10.72 4.33
CA GLY A 76 -0.66 -10.61 5.36
C GLY A 76 -0.41 -9.17 5.81
N VAL A 77 0.68 -9.02 6.55
CA VAL A 77 1.12 -7.75 7.13
C VAL A 77 2.63 -7.66 7.02
N VAL A 78 3.14 -6.44 6.93
CA VAL A 78 4.57 -6.15 6.99
C VAL A 78 4.78 -4.93 7.89
N SER A 79 5.84 -4.99 8.68
CA SER A 79 6.27 -3.92 9.56
C SER A 79 7.20 -2.94 8.85
N HIS A 80 7.44 -1.78 9.47
CA HIS A 80 8.29 -0.77 8.85
C HIS A 80 9.75 -1.22 8.82
N ASN A 81 10.20 -1.95 9.86
CA ASN A 81 11.58 -2.44 9.91
C ASN A 81 11.84 -3.51 8.86
N GLU A 82 10.90 -4.45 8.64
CA GLU A 82 11.03 -5.44 7.56
C GLU A 82 11.19 -4.76 6.19
N ILE A 83 10.42 -3.69 5.91
CA ILE A 83 10.58 -2.94 4.66
C ILE A 83 11.94 -2.23 4.59
N LEU A 84 12.40 -1.60 5.68
CA LEU A 84 13.68 -0.89 5.70
C LEU A 84 14.88 -1.85 5.63
N GLU A 85 14.76 -3.05 6.17
CA GLU A 85 15.72 -4.14 5.99
C GLU A 85 15.81 -4.53 4.52
N MET A 86 14.67 -4.77 3.86
CA MET A 86 14.64 -5.02 2.42
C MET A 86 15.21 -3.83 1.63
N TYR A 87 14.89 -2.59 2.01
CA TYR A 87 15.43 -1.40 1.35
C TYR A 87 16.96 -1.33 1.47
N ARG A 88 17.50 -1.62 2.67
CA ARG A 88 18.95 -1.72 2.88
C ARG A 88 19.56 -2.81 2.00
N ASP A 89 18.99 -4.01 2.02
CA ASP A 89 19.58 -5.18 1.39
C ASP A 89 19.51 -5.14 -0.15
N TYR A 90 18.44 -4.57 -0.72
CA TYR A 90 18.20 -4.54 -2.17
C TYR A 90 18.53 -3.22 -2.85
N ILE A 91 18.51 -2.08 -2.13
CA ILE A 91 18.62 -0.74 -2.75
C ILE A 91 19.84 0.02 -2.26
N ASN A 92 20.07 0.09 -0.94
CA ASN A 92 21.17 0.86 -0.36
C ASN A 92 21.77 0.16 0.88
N PRO A 93 22.84 -0.63 0.72
CA PRO A 93 23.46 -1.40 1.81
C PRO A 93 23.96 -0.56 3.00
N ASP A 94 24.30 0.71 2.76
CA ASP A 94 24.77 1.64 3.80
C ASP A 94 23.62 2.34 4.54
N PHE A 95 22.37 2.05 4.17
CA PHE A 95 21.20 2.65 4.79
C PHE A 95 21.06 2.28 6.27
N LYS A 96 20.79 3.30 7.10
CA LYS A 96 20.58 3.16 8.54
C LYS A 96 19.33 3.91 8.94
N TRP A 97 18.59 3.36 9.90
CA TRP A 97 17.43 4.01 10.49
C TRP A 97 17.46 3.88 12.01
N ALA A 98 16.66 4.70 12.67
CA ALA A 98 16.43 4.63 14.11
C ALA A 98 14.94 4.42 14.38
N ASN A 99 14.64 3.71 15.47
CA ASN A 99 13.28 3.58 16.00
C ASN A 99 12.97 4.74 16.95
#